data_AF-A0A9R0UTJ9-F1
#
_entry.id   AF-A0A9R0UTJ9-F1
#
_cell.length_a   1.000
_cell.length_b   1.000
_cell.length_c   1.000
_cell.angle_alpha   90.00
_cell.angle_beta   90.00
_cell.angle_gamma   90.00
#
_symmetry.space_group_name_H-M   'P 1'
#
loop_
_entity.id
_entity.type
_entity.pdbx_description
1 polymer ?
#
loop_
_entity_poly.entity_id
_entity_poly.type
_entity_poly.pdbx_seq_one_letter_code
_entity_poly.pdbx_strand_id
1 'polypeptide(L)'
;MDLVGDQPVCARTAWAYMKSGGRISHALSVYSCQLRQPNQVKKIFEFLKDGFHEVSSSLDLSFDDDSVADEKIPFLAYLASFLQENTSNPCEPPAGCLNFRNLVAGFMKSYHHIPLTPDNVVVFPSRAVAIENALRLFSPGLAIVDEHLTRHLPKQWLTSLAIEESNHAKDTVTVIEAPRQSDLLIELIRKLKPQVVVTGMAQFEAITSAAFVNLLSVTKDVGSRLLLDISEHLELSSLPSSNGVLKYLAGKTLPSHAAILCGLVKNQVYSDLEVAFAISEDPTVYKALSQTIELLEGHTSVISQHYYGCLFHELLAFQIGDRHPQQRENLQKQSLRR
;
A
#
# COMPACT_ATOMS: atom_id res chain seq x y z
N MET A 1 -12.86 5.48 -58.44
CA MET A 1 -12.42 5.85 -57.09
C MET A 1 -13.64 6.43 -56.40
N ASP A 2 -14.34 5.61 -55.61
CA ASP A 2 -15.54 6.06 -54.91
C ASP A 2 -15.12 6.83 -53.65
N LEU A 3 -15.31 8.15 -53.68
CA LEU A 3 -15.07 9.03 -52.55
C LEU A 3 -16.24 8.86 -51.57
N VAL A 4 -16.03 8.08 -50.51
CA VAL A 4 -16.96 7.99 -49.37
C VAL A 4 -16.77 9.25 -48.52
N GLY A 5 -17.81 10.07 -48.40
CA GLY A 5 -17.83 11.21 -47.49
C GLY A 5 -18.31 10.77 -46.10
N ASP A 6 -17.51 11.01 -45.06
CA ASP A 6 -17.82 10.65 -43.67
C ASP A 6 -18.84 11.58 -42.99
N GLN A 7 -19.38 12.56 -43.70
CA GLN A 7 -20.24 13.58 -43.13
C GLN A 7 -21.73 13.22 -43.30
N PRO A 8 -22.50 13.08 -42.19
CA PRO A 8 -23.92 12.79 -42.30
C PRO A 8 -24.66 13.96 -42.93
N VAL A 9 -25.58 13.65 -43.85
CA VAL A 9 -26.51 14.61 -44.48
C VAL A 9 -27.91 14.40 -43.94
N CYS A 10 -28.71 15.47 -43.84
CA CYS A 10 -30.09 15.35 -43.36
C CYS A 10 -30.98 14.60 -44.37
N ALA A 11 -32.05 13.96 -43.88
CA ALA A 11 -32.92 13.10 -44.68
C ALA A 11 -33.53 13.80 -45.91
N ARG A 12 -33.81 15.11 -45.83
CA ARG A 12 -34.36 15.89 -46.94
C ARG A 12 -33.37 16.04 -48.08
N THR A 13 -32.10 16.33 -47.76
CA THR A 13 -31.02 16.43 -48.74
C THR A 13 -30.71 15.06 -49.35
N ALA A 14 -30.64 14.02 -48.52
CA ALA A 14 -30.47 12.65 -48.99
C ALA A 14 -31.57 12.28 -50.01
N TRP A 15 -32.84 12.52 -49.66
CA TRP A 15 -33.99 12.21 -50.52
C TRP A 15 -33.95 12.96 -51.86
N ALA A 16 -33.61 14.24 -51.87
CA ALA A 16 -33.46 15.04 -53.09
C ALA A 16 -32.30 14.53 -53.98
N TYR A 17 -31.18 14.12 -53.37
CA TYR A 17 -30.04 13.55 -54.07
C TYR A 17 -30.38 12.19 -54.70
N MET A 18 -31.11 11.33 -53.98
CA MET A 18 -31.60 10.05 -54.52
C MET A 18 -32.58 10.26 -55.69
N LYS A 19 -33.50 11.22 -55.56
CA LYS A 19 -34.44 11.59 -56.64
C LYS A 19 -33.74 12.06 -57.92
N SER A 20 -32.54 12.63 -57.81
CA SER A 20 -31.72 13.08 -58.95
C SER A 20 -30.77 12.01 -59.49
N GLY A 21 -30.88 10.75 -59.02
CA GLY A 21 -30.08 9.62 -59.49
C GLY A 21 -28.80 9.37 -58.69
N GLY A 22 -28.56 10.13 -57.63
CA GLY A 22 -27.46 9.90 -56.69
C GLY A 22 -27.65 8.64 -55.86
N ARG A 23 -26.56 7.98 -55.47
CA ARG A 23 -26.59 6.85 -54.52
C ARG A 23 -26.40 7.35 -53.10
N ILE A 24 -27.26 6.90 -52.19
CA ILE A 24 -27.11 7.11 -50.74
C ILE A 24 -26.59 5.81 -50.14
N SER A 25 -25.54 5.90 -49.33
CA SER A 25 -25.11 4.84 -48.43
C SER A 25 -25.68 5.09 -47.04
N HIS A 26 -26.16 4.04 -46.37
CA HIS A 26 -26.60 4.13 -44.97
C HIS A 26 -25.48 3.60 -44.08
N ALA A 27 -25.08 4.37 -43.08
CA ALA A 27 -24.22 3.90 -42.01
C ALA A 27 -25.10 3.47 -40.83
N LEU A 28 -24.98 2.22 -40.40
CA LEU A 28 -25.58 1.72 -39.17
C LEU A 28 -24.48 1.66 -38.10
N SER A 29 -24.56 2.54 -37.11
CA SER A 29 -23.71 2.45 -35.92
C SER A 29 -24.42 1.59 -34.88
N VAL A 30 -23.90 0.39 -34.62
CA VAL A 30 -24.35 -0.48 -33.53
C VAL A 30 -23.47 -0.22 -32.33
N TYR A 31 -24.07 0.28 -31.25
CA TYR A 31 -23.39 0.46 -29.97
C TYR A 31 -23.75 -0.73 -29.08
N SER A 32 -22.72 -1.38 -28.53
CA SER A 32 -22.87 -2.39 -27.48
C SER A 32 -22.34 -1.78 -26.19
N CYS A 33 -23.16 -1.78 -25.13
CA CYS A 33 -22.76 -1.40 -23.79
C CYS A 33 -22.91 -2.61 -22.88
N GLN A 34 -21.86 -2.92 -22.14
CA GLN A 34 -21.88 -3.96 -21.11
C GLN A 34 -21.54 -3.31 -19.79
N LEU A 35 -22.38 -3.56 -18.77
CA LEU A 35 -22.12 -3.10 -17.43
C LEU A 35 -20.95 -3.91 -16.85
N ARG A 36 -19.89 -3.24 -16.43
CA ARG A 36 -18.76 -3.88 -15.73
C ARG A 36 -19.25 -4.43 -14.39
N GLN A 37 -18.87 -5.66 -14.06
CA GLN A 37 -19.17 -6.32 -12.77
C GLN A 37 -20.65 -6.13 -12.31
N PRO A 38 -21.63 -6.59 -13.11
CA PRO A 38 -23.04 -6.22 -12.93
C PRO A 38 -23.62 -6.64 -11.57
N ASN A 39 -23.14 -7.72 -10.98
CA ASN A 39 -23.57 -8.19 -9.66
C ASN A 39 -23.12 -7.26 -8.54
N GLN A 40 -21.90 -6.70 -8.63
CA GLN A 40 -21.39 -5.75 -7.63
C GLN A 40 -22.08 -4.41 -7.77
N VAL A 41 -22.25 -3.92 -9.00
CA VAL A 41 -23.03 -2.70 -9.26
C VAL A 41 -24.45 -2.82 -8.71
N LYS A 42 -25.11 -3.98 -8.91
CA LYS A 42 -26.42 -4.25 -8.34
C LYS A 42 -26.44 -4.08 -6.81
N LYS A 43 -25.48 -4.66 -6.09
CA LYS A 43 -25.38 -4.52 -4.61
C LYS A 43 -25.28 -3.06 -4.17
N ILE A 44 -24.45 -2.26 -4.86
CA ILE A 44 -24.28 -0.84 -4.55
C ILE A 44 -25.61 -0.10 -4.69
N PHE A 45 -26.31 -0.29 -5.81
CA PHE A 45 -27.58 0.39 -6.06
C PHE A 45 -28.74 -0.14 -5.21
N GLU A 46 -28.70 -1.40 -4.77
CA GLU A 46 -29.66 -1.92 -3.80
C GLU A 46 -29.49 -1.22 -2.45
N PHE A 47 -28.26 -1.09 -1.95
CA PHE A 47 -27.98 -0.33 -0.72
C PHE A 47 -28.41 1.14 -0.81
N LEU A 48 -28.11 1.82 -1.93
CA LEU A 48 -28.43 3.24 -2.10
C LEU A 48 -29.94 3.53 -2.16
N LYS A 49 -30.76 2.55 -2.55
CA LYS A 49 -32.23 2.71 -2.54
C LYS A 49 -32.80 2.85 -1.13
N ASP A 50 -32.10 2.32 -0.12
CA ASP A 50 -32.53 2.30 1.26
C ASP A 50 -32.07 3.57 2.02
N GLY A 51 -32.51 4.74 1.56
CA GLY A 51 -32.37 6.00 2.31
C GLY A 51 -31.18 6.91 1.95
N PHE A 52 -30.36 6.56 0.95
CA PHE A 52 -29.19 7.35 0.51
C PHE A 52 -29.44 8.08 -0.83
N HIS A 53 -30.62 8.69 -0.99
CA HIS A 53 -31.02 9.35 -2.24
C HIS A 53 -30.10 10.51 -2.66
N GLU A 54 -29.49 11.22 -1.70
CA GLU A 54 -28.54 12.28 -2.02
C GLU A 54 -27.23 11.71 -2.59
N VAL A 55 -26.74 10.61 -2.01
CA VAL A 55 -25.52 9.91 -2.45
C VAL A 55 -25.72 9.23 -3.80
N SER A 56 -26.91 8.70 -4.08
CA SER A 56 -27.18 8.03 -5.35
C SER A 56 -27.05 8.95 -6.57
N SER A 57 -27.30 10.25 -6.38
CA SER A 57 -27.13 11.26 -7.42
C SER A 57 -25.69 11.73 -7.60
N SER A 58 -24.81 11.49 -6.62
CA SER A 58 -23.40 11.89 -6.63
C SER A 58 -22.43 10.71 -6.84
N LEU A 59 -22.92 9.47 -6.83
CA LEU A 59 -22.10 8.30 -7.08
C LEU A 59 -21.58 8.31 -8.52
N ASP A 60 -20.32 8.66 -8.67
CA ASP A 60 -19.61 8.56 -9.93
C ASP A 60 -18.93 7.19 -10.04
N LEU A 61 -19.37 6.37 -10.99
CA LEU A 61 -18.71 5.11 -11.38
C LEU A 61 -17.99 5.25 -12.72
N SER A 62 -17.72 6.47 -13.19
CA SER A 62 -16.84 6.69 -14.33
C SER A 62 -15.38 6.52 -13.93
N PHE A 63 -14.56 6.17 -14.93
CA PHE A 63 -13.14 5.92 -14.79
C PHE A 63 -12.48 6.08 -16.17
N ASP A 64 -11.31 6.73 -16.18
CA ASP A 64 -10.48 6.85 -17.38
C ASP A 64 -9.63 5.59 -17.63
N ASP A 65 -9.34 4.83 -16.56
CA ASP A 65 -8.55 3.60 -16.58
C ASP A 65 -9.39 2.43 -16.04
N ASP A 66 -9.39 1.33 -16.78
CA ASP A 66 -10.08 0.09 -16.44
C ASP A 66 -9.63 -0.49 -15.09
N SER A 67 -8.37 -0.30 -14.70
CA SER A 67 -7.83 -0.78 -13.41
C SER A 67 -8.46 -0.07 -12.21
N VAL A 68 -8.76 1.22 -12.34
CA VAL A 68 -9.46 2.00 -11.29
C VAL A 68 -10.87 1.46 -11.06
N ALA A 69 -11.55 1.05 -12.14
CA ALA A 69 -12.87 0.43 -12.05
C ALA A 69 -12.84 -0.91 -11.30
N ASP A 70 -11.84 -1.73 -11.61
CA ASP A 70 -11.66 -3.05 -11.03
C ASP A 70 -11.37 -3.00 -9.54
N GLU A 71 -10.89 -1.88 -9.00
CA GLU A 71 -10.69 -1.66 -7.57
C GLU A 71 -11.89 -0.95 -6.90
N LYS A 72 -12.42 0.10 -7.56
CA LYS A 72 -13.49 0.94 -7.03
C LYS A 72 -14.81 0.18 -6.85
N ILE A 73 -15.23 -0.57 -7.86
CA ILE A 73 -16.54 -1.24 -7.86
C ILE A 73 -16.61 -2.36 -6.82
N PRO A 74 -15.62 -3.26 -6.69
CA PRO A 74 -15.65 -4.29 -5.66
C PRO A 74 -15.63 -3.71 -4.25
N PHE A 75 -14.81 -2.68 -4.01
CA PHE A 75 -14.76 -2.03 -2.70
C PHE A 75 -16.11 -1.39 -2.34
N LEU A 76 -16.74 -0.64 -3.25
CA LEU A 76 -18.04 -0.03 -2.98
C LEU A 76 -19.12 -1.08 -2.73
N ALA A 77 -19.10 -2.19 -3.46
CA ALA A 77 -20.02 -3.30 -3.23
C ALA A 77 -19.77 -3.97 -1.87
N TYR A 78 -18.52 -4.12 -1.46
CA TYR A 78 -18.16 -4.61 -0.13
C TYR A 78 -18.64 -3.64 0.95
N LEU A 79 -18.34 -2.35 0.82
CA LEU A 79 -18.72 -1.32 1.78
C LEU A 79 -20.23 -1.24 1.95
N ALA A 80 -20.99 -1.32 0.86
CA ALA A 80 -22.45 -1.39 0.89
C ALA A 80 -22.95 -2.57 1.72
N SER A 81 -22.42 -3.78 1.48
CA SER A 81 -22.77 -4.97 2.28
C SER A 81 -22.34 -4.82 3.74
N PHE A 82 -21.13 -4.29 4.00
CA PHE A 82 -20.60 -4.09 5.34
C PHE A 82 -21.47 -3.14 6.16
N LEU A 83 -21.87 -2.00 5.59
CA LEU A 83 -22.73 -1.01 6.25
C LEU A 83 -24.16 -1.51 6.46
N GLN A 84 -24.65 -2.39 5.59
CA GLN A 84 -25.97 -2.99 5.71
C GLN A 84 -26.02 -4.05 6.83
N GLU A 85 -24.95 -4.84 6.99
CA GLU A 85 -24.88 -5.95 7.95
C GLU A 85 -24.40 -5.51 9.34
N ASN A 86 -23.50 -4.53 9.44
CA ASN A 86 -22.85 -4.14 10.70
C ASN A 86 -23.42 -2.82 11.24
N THR A 87 -24.42 -2.91 12.11
CA THR A 87 -24.99 -1.75 12.83
C THR A 87 -24.17 -1.31 14.04
N SER A 88 -23.29 -2.16 14.56
CA SER A 88 -22.33 -1.83 15.62
C SER A 88 -20.91 -2.03 15.10
N ASN A 89 -20.14 -0.95 15.01
CA ASN A 89 -18.72 -1.03 14.66
C ASN A 89 -17.95 -1.53 15.90
N PRO A 90 -17.39 -2.75 15.92
CA PRO A 90 -16.65 -3.22 17.07
C PRO A 90 -15.38 -2.38 17.24
N CYS A 91 -15.06 -2.02 18.48
CA CYS A 91 -13.80 -1.34 18.78
C CYS A 91 -12.64 -2.28 18.43
N GLU A 92 -11.80 -1.88 17.48
CA GLU A 92 -10.67 -2.70 17.03
C GLU A 92 -9.51 -2.64 18.04
N PRO A 93 -8.69 -3.70 18.13
CA PRO A 93 -7.52 -3.65 18.98
C PRO A 93 -6.55 -2.55 18.51
N PRO A 94 -5.74 -1.94 19.39
CA PRO A 94 -4.87 -0.83 19.02
C PRO A 94 -3.86 -1.13 17.91
N ALA A 95 -3.47 -2.40 17.77
CA ALA A 95 -2.61 -2.85 16.67
C ALA A 95 -3.30 -2.88 15.30
N GLY A 96 -4.60 -2.60 15.21
CA GLY A 96 -5.43 -2.67 14.02
C GLY A 96 -6.26 -3.96 13.91
N CYS A 97 -7.25 -3.94 13.02
CA CYS A 97 -8.19 -5.02 12.75
C CYS A 97 -7.48 -6.37 12.63
N LEU A 98 -7.94 -7.37 13.38
CA LEU A 98 -7.37 -8.72 13.28
C LEU A 98 -7.52 -9.29 11.87
N ASN A 99 -8.65 -9.03 11.20
CA ASN A 99 -8.89 -9.49 9.83
C ASN A 99 -7.90 -8.85 8.85
N PHE A 100 -7.66 -7.54 8.96
CA PHE A 100 -6.68 -6.85 8.13
C PHE A 100 -5.26 -7.38 8.36
N ARG A 101 -4.85 -7.55 9.62
CA ARG A 101 -3.53 -8.12 9.94
C ARG A 101 -3.37 -9.57 9.45
N ASN A 102 -4.41 -10.38 9.50
CA ASN A 102 -4.43 -11.71 8.89
C ASN A 102 -4.21 -11.66 7.38
N LEU A 103 -4.85 -10.71 6.70
CA LEU A 103 -4.70 -10.52 5.26
C LEU A 103 -3.27 -10.07 4.90
N VAL A 104 -2.69 -9.13 5.65
CA VAL A 104 -1.29 -8.70 5.47
C VAL A 104 -0.34 -9.89 5.68
N ALA A 105 -0.49 -10.64 6.76
CA ALA A 105 0.33 -11.82 7.03
C ALA A 105 0.16 -12.89 5.93
N GLY A 106 -1.07 -13.12 5.47
CA GLY A 106 -1.38 -14.03 4.37
C GLY A 106 -0.72 -13.62 3.06
N PHE A 107 -0.75 -12.32 2.73
CA PHE A 107 -0.09 -11.76 1.55
C PHE A 107 1.42 -11.94 1.61
N MET A 108 2.05 -11.54 2.72
CA MET A 108 3.50 -11.68 2.93
C MET A 108 3.95 -13.14 2.84
N LYS A 109 3.14 -14.07 3.35
CA LYS A 109 3.40 -15.51 3.26
C LYS A 109 3.25 -16.04 1.83
N SER A 110 2.17 -15.68 1.15
CA SER A 110 1.84 -16.27 -0.16
C SER A 110 2.71 -15.73 -1.28
N TYR A 111 3.01 -14.43 -1.27
CA TYR A 111 3.72 -13.76 -2.37
C TYR A 111 5.20 -13.49 -2.10
N HIS A 112 5.59 -13.38 -0.84
CA HIS A 112 6.97 -13.09 -0.45
C HIS A 112 7.63 -14.21 0.35
N HIS A 113 6.90 -15.29 0.65
CA HIS A 113 7.37 -16.43 1.45
C HIS A 113 7.88 -16.05 2.85
N ILE A 114 7.34 -14.97 3.42
CA ILE A 114 7.70 -14.50 4.76
C ILE A 114 6.69 -15.09 5.76
N PRO A 115 7.15 -15.88 6.76
CA PRO A 115 6.25 -16.58 7.68
C PRO A 115 5.75 -15.68 8.82
N LEU A 116 5.07 -14.57 8.47
CA LEU A 116 4.49 -13.65 9.46
C LEU A 116 3.20 -14.21 10.07
N THR A 117 2.93 -13.80 11.31
CA THR A 117 1.62 -13.90 11.97
C THR A 117 1.05 -12.49 12.19
N PRO A 118 -0.24 -12.36 12.55
CA PRO A 118 -0.84 -11.06 12.90
C PRO A 118 -0.15 -10.35 14.07
N ASP A 119 0.55 -11.10 14.93
CA ASP A 119 1.30 -10.57 16.07
C ASP A 119 2.66 -9.97 15.66
N ASN A 120 3.01 -10.05 14.37
CA ASN A 120 4.16 -9.34 13.82
C ASN A 120 3.79 -8.00 13.17
N VAL A 121 2.49 -7.70 13.05
CA VAL A 121 1.98 -6.58 12.23
C VAL A 121 1.25 -5.57 13.12
N VAL A 122 1.71 -4.32 13.10
CA VAL A 122 1.04 -3.19 13.77
C VAL A 122 0.57 -2.20 12.70
N VAL A 123 -0.70 -1.82 12.71
CA VAL A 123 -1.32 -0.96 11.69
C VAL A 123 -1.43 0.47 12.19
N PHE A 124 -1.04 1.42 11.35
CA PHE A 124 -1.07 2.85 11.61
C PHE A 124 -1.99 3.58 10.63
N PRO A 125 -2.56 4.73 11.04
CA PRO A 125 -3.36 5.58 10.16
C PRO A 125 -2.62 6.01 8.90
N SER A 126 -1.31 6.28 8.97
CA SER A 126 -0.51 6.60 7.79
C SER A 126 0.98 6.33 8.02
N ARG A 127 1.76 6.42 6.93
CA ARG A 127 3.22 6.32 6.98
C ARG A 127 3.82 7.41 7.89
N ALA A 128 3.33 8.65 7.75
CA ALA A 128 3.81 9.78 8.54
C ALA A 128 3.54 9.57 10.03
N VAL A 129 2.32 9.15 10.37
CA VAL A 129 1.89 8.85 11.74
C VAL A 129 2.73 7.72 12.33
N ALA A 130 3.06 6.67 11.57
CA ALA A 130 3.92 5.59 12.04
C ALA A 130 5.33 6.07 12.43
N ILE A 131 5.94 6.94 11.60
CA ILE A 131 7.27 7.50 11.86
C ILE A 131 7.25 8.40 13.09
N GLU A 132 6.26 9.28 13.18
CA GLU A 132 6.09 10.17 14.33
C GLU A 132 5.90 9.37 15.63
N ASN A 133 5.04 8.35 15.61
CA ASN A 133 4.80 7.48 16.75
C ASN A 133 6.08 6.74 17.18
N ALA A 134 6.88 6.24 16.23
CA ALA A 134 8.15 5.59 16.53
C ALA A 134 9.14 6.56 17.20
N LEU A 135 9.26 7.79 16.70
CA LEU A 135 10.14 8.80 17.29
C LEU A 135 9.67 9.24 18.68
N ARG A 136 8.37 9.39 18.91
CA ARG A 136 7.81 9.67 20.25
C ARG A 136 7.98 8.50 21.22
N LEU A 137 7.82 7.27 20.74
CA LEU A 137 7.98 6.07 21.57
C LEU A 137 9.41 5.95 22.12
N PHE A 138 10.41 6.20 21.26
CA PHE A 138 11.81 6.07 21.65
C PHE A 138 12.40 7.34 22.26
N SER A 139 11.74 8.49 22.08
CA SER A 139 12.19 9.82 22.53
C SER A 139 13.70 10.04 22.35
N PRO A 140 14.24 9.85 21.14
CA PRO A 140 15.68 9.84 20.96
C PRO A 140 16.26 11.25 21.16
N GLY A 141 17.39 11.33 21.88
CA GLY A 141 18.14 12.59 21.98
C GLY A 141 18.66 13.05 20.60
N LEU A 142 18.99 12.10 19.73
CA LEU A 142 19.34 12.33 18.34
C LEU A 142 18.77 11.21 17.46
N ALA A 143 18.05 11.58 16.41
CA ALA A 143 17.61 10.70 15.35
C ALA A 143 18.13 11.17 13.99
N ILE A 144 18.43 10.22 13.11
CA ILE A 144 18.68 10.49 11.69
C ILE A 144 17.44 10.06 10.92
N VAL A 145 16.91 10.94 10.06
CA VAL A 145 15.73 10.66 9.25
C VAL A 145 16.02 11.01 7.79
N ASP A 146 15.63 10.13 6.87
CA ASP A 146 15.66 10.41 5.42
C ASP A 146 14.90 11.70 5.11
N GLU A 147 15.54 12.61 4.35
CA GLU A 147 15.00 13.94 3.98
C GLU A 147 13.59 13.89 3.37
N HIS A 148 13.22 12.79 2.69
CA HIS A 148 11.90 12.66 2.08
C HIS A 148 10.81 12.30 3.10
N LEU A 149 11.20 11.85 4.30
CA LEU A 149 10.31 11.40 5.36
C LEU A 149 10.11 12.47 6.45
N THR A 150 10.86 13.58 6.41
CA THR A 150 10.79 14.64 7.44
C THR A 150 9.64 15.62 7.26
N ARG A 151 9.03 15.69 6.06
CA ARG A 151 7.99 16.68 5.70
C ARG A 151 6.84 16.78 6.71
N HIS A 152 6.46 15.66 7.31
CA HIS A 152 5.31 15.56 8.21
C HIS A 152 5.70 15.59 9.69
N LEU A 153 7.00 15.67 9.99
CA LEU A 153 7.46 15.71 11.37
C LEU A 153 7.19 17.08 12.00
N PRO A 154 6.99 17.14 13.33
CA PRO A 154 6.93 18.40 14.06
C PRO A 154 8.15 19.27 13.76
N LYS A 155 7.91 20.50 13.25
CA LYS A 155 8.99 21.43 12.87
C LYS A 155 9.99 21.71 13.99
N GLN A 156 9.55 21.62 15.24
CA GLN A 156 10.41 21.79 16.42
C GLN A 156 11.48 20.70 16.56
N TRP A 157 11.28 19.51 15.98
CA TRP A 157 12.28 18.44 15.97
C TRP A 157 13.34 18.65 14.89
N LEU A 158 12.97 19.35 13.82
CA LEU A 158 13.86 19.72 12.73
C LEU A 158 14.66 20.94 13.16
N THR A 159 15.73 20.72 13.91
CA THR A 159 16.53 21.81 14.47
C THR A 159 17.29 22.50 13.34
N SER A 160 17.03 23.79 13.11
CA SER A 160 18.01 24.65 12.45
C SER A 160 19.26 24.67 13.30
N LEU A 161 20.44 24.42 12.72
CA LEU A 161 21.79 24.43 13.32
C LEU A 161 22.20 25.76 14.00
N ALA A 162 21.33 26.43 14.75
CA ALA A 162 21.76 27.30 15.83
C ALA A 162 22.16 26.38 16.99
N ILE A 163 23.37 25.84 16.90
CA ILE A 163 24.10 25.23 18.02
C ILE A 163 24.50 26.39 18.95
N GLU A 164 23.53 27.14 19.46
CA GLU A 164 23.73 28.06 20.56
C GLU A 164 22.89 27.54 21.72
N GLU A 165 23.55 27.50 22.88
CA GLU A 165 23.18 26.90 24.16
C GLU A 165 21.80 27.34 24.68
N SER A 166 20.74 26.99 23.98
CA SER A 166 19.39 27.16 24.46
C SER A 166 19.06 25.93 25.31
N ASN A 167 18.61 26.20 26.53
CA ASN A 167 18.17 25.23 27.53
C ASN A 167 16.96 24.43 27.00
N HIS A 168 17.18 23.57 26.00
CA HIS A 168 16.18 22.65 25.53
C HIS A 168 15.88 21.67 26.66
N ALA A 169 14.60 21.56 27.00
CA ALA A 169 14.11 20.58 27.95
C ALA A 169 14.65 19.19 27.55
N LYS A 170 15.08 18.41 28.54
CA LYS A 170 15.75 17.10 28.40
C LYS A 170 15.01 16.04 27.56
N ASP A 171 13.79 16.33 27.11
CA ASP A 171 12.88 15.42 26.42
C ASP A 171 12.58 15.84 24.97
N THR A 172 13.38 16.73 24.37
CA THR A 172 13.12 17.20 23.00
C THR A 172 13.83 16.32 21.99
N VAL A 173 13.06 15.64 21.14
CA VAL A 173 13.59 14.86 20.00
C VAL A 173 14.31 15.79 19.03
N THR A 174 15.55 15.47 18.68
CA THR A 174 16.35 16.18 17.66
C THR A 174 16.46 15.30 16.43
N VAL A 175 16.07 15.82 15.26
CA VAL A 175 16.15 15.11 13.97
C VAL A 175 17.16 15.81 13.07
N ILE A 176 18.08 15.02 12.50
CA ILE A 176 18.96 15.43 11.41
C ILE A 176 18.50 14.75 10.13
N GLU A 177 18.32 15.54 9.08
CA GLU A 177 18.03 15.04 7.74
C GLU A 177 19.25 14.35 7.13
N ALA A 178 19.03 13.20 6.50
CA ALA A 178 20.07 12.45 5.83
C ALA A 178 19.66 12.05 4.40
N PRO A 179 20.65 11.88 3.51
CA PRO A 179 20.40 11.34 2.18
C PRO A 179 19.95 9.87 2.27
N ARG A 180 19.14 9.47 1.30
CA ARG A 180 18.62 8.10 1.19
C ARG A 180 19.67 7.05 0.82
N GLN A 181 20.81 7.46 0.25
CA GLN A 181 21.86 6.53 -0.19
C GLN A 181 22.53 5.85 1.00
N SER A 182 22.55 4.51 0.99
CA SER A 182 22.99 3.72 2.13
C SER A 182 24.44 3.98 2.56
N ASP A 183 25.37 4.15 1.63
CA ASP A 183 26.80 4.38 1.95
C ASP A 183 27.02 5.67 2.76
N LEU A 184 26.36 6.76 2.36
CA LEU A 184 26.43 8.05 3.05
C LEU A 184 25.76 7.97 4.41
N LEU A 185 24.60 7.32 4.47
CA LEU A 185 23.86 7.13 5.73
C LEU A 185 24.68 6.29 6.73
N ILE A 186 25.36 5.23 6.28
CA ILE A 186 26.24 4.40 7.11
C ILE A 186 27.37 5.25 7.72
N GLU A 187 27.97 6.15 6.95
CA GLU A 187 29.00 7.06 7.46
C GLU A 187 28.43 7.99 8.56
N LEU A 188 27.27 8.59 8.31
CA LEU A 188 26.59 9.45 9.29
C LEU A 188 26.24 8.70 10.57
N ILE A 189 25.71 7.48 10.49
CA ILE A 189 25.39 6.64 11.66
C ILE A 189 26.64 6.40 12.50
N ARG A 190 27.78 6.05 11.88
CA ARG A 190 29.04 5.81 12.61
C ARG A 190 29.58 7.05 13.30
N LYS A 191 29.45 8.22 12.66
CA LYS A 191 29.98 9.49 13.17
C LYS A 191 29.10 10.10 14.25
N LEU A 192 27.80 10.17 14.03
CA LEU A 192 26.85 10.87 14.88
C LEU A 192 26.26 9.98 15.98
N LYS A 193 26.34 8.65 15.81
CA LYS A 193 25.84 7.65 16.75
C LYS A 193 24.41 7.93 17.24
N PRO A 194 23.43 8.06 16.32
CA PRO A 194 22.04 8.36 16.69
C PRO A 194 21.42 7.20 17.48
N GLN A 195 20.38 7.49 18.25
CA GLN A 195 19.62 6.46 18.96
C GLN A 195 18.59 5.78 18.04
N VAL A 196 18.05 6.53 17.07
CA VAL A 196 17.06 6.03 16.09
C VAL A 196 17.48 6.48 14.69
N VAL A 197 17.33 5.57 13.72
CA VAL A 197 17.50 5.84 12.30
C VAL A 197 16.20 5.49 11.60
N VAL A 198 15.61 6.44 10.88
CA VAL A 198 14.46 6.22 10.01
C VAL A 198 14.89 6.49 8.57
N THR A 199 14.81 5.49 7.69
CA THR A 199 15.29 5.68 6.31
C THR A 199 14.48 4.88 5.31
N GLY A 200 14.33 5.44 4.11
CA GLY A 200 13.95 4.66 2.93
C GLY A 200 15.14 3.92 2.32
N MET A 201 14.90 3.26 1.19
CA MET A 201 15.93 2.67 0.33
C MET A 201 15.93 3.37 -1.03
N ALA A 202 17.11 3.62 -1.60
CA ALA A 202 17.18 4.08 -2.99
C ALA A 202 16.70 2.98 -3.94
N GLN A 203 16.13 3.36 -5.10
CA GLN A 203 15.50 2.41 -6.04
C GLN A 203 16.39 1.22 -6.41
N PHE A 204 17.68 1.47 -6.69
CA PHE A 204 18.63 0.42 -7.07
C PHE A 204 19.07 -0.44 -5.87
N GLU A 205 19.12 0.13 -4.67
CA GLU A 205 19.48 -0.56 -3.43
C GLU A 205 18.35 -1.47 -2.95
N ALA A 206 17.10 -1.11 -3.24
CA ALA A 206 15.92 -1.86 -2.85
C ALA A 206 15.80 -3.23 -3.53
N ILE A 207 16.54 -3.50 -4.62
CA ILE A 207 16.44 -4.75 -5.39
C ILE A 207 17.13 -5.93 -4.68
N THR A 208 18.23 -5.67 -3.96
CA THR A 208 19.06 -6.69 -3.30
C THR A 208 19.10 -6.46 -1.79
N SER A 209 19.42 -7.48 -1.00
CA SER A 209 19.47 -7.37 0.46
C SER A 209 20.76 -6.72 0.98
N ALA A 210 21.74 -6.39 0.14
CA ALA A 210 23.08 -5.99 0.57
C ALA A 210 23.08 -4.69 1.38
N ALA A 211 22.46 -3.62 0.86
CA ALA A 211 22.36 -2.34 1.55
C ALA A 211 21.59 -2.47 2.87
N PHE A 212 20.48 -3.23 2.87
CA PHE A 212 19.72 -3.50 4.09
C PHE A 212 20.54 -4.25 5.16
N VAL A 213 21.30 -5.28 4.77
CA VAL A 213 22.18 -6.02 5.68
C VAL A 213 23.27 -5.11 6.27
N ASN A 214 23.84 -4.22 5.45
CA ASN A 214 24.83 -3.25 5.93
C ASN A 214 24.23 -2.26 6.94
N LEU A 215 23.01 -1.77 6.68
CA LEU A 215 22.27 -0.90 7.60
C LEU A 215 21.94 -1.62 8.92
N LEU A 216 21.50 -2.87 8.87
CA LEU A 216 21.29 -3.69 10.07
C LEU A 216 22.58 -3.87 10.88
N SER A 217 23.71 -4.09 10.22
CA SER A 217 25.01 -4.26 10.88
C SER A 217 25.45 -2.97 11.57
N VAL A 218 25.50 -1.85 10.84
CA VAL A 218 26.00 -0.58 11.41
C VAL A 218 25.11 -0.07 12.55
N THR A 219 23.79 -0.21 12.44
CA THR A 219 22.87 0.21 13.50
C THR A 219 23.03 -0.67 14.74
N LYS A 220 23.24 -1.98 14.57
CA LYS A 220 23.57 -2.88 15.67
C LYS A 220 24.88 -2.50 16.36
N ASP A 221 25.93 -2.23 15.59
CA ASP A 221 27.26 -1.91 16.11
C ASP A 221 27.27 -0.61 16.93
N VAL A 222 26.46 0.37 16.52
CA VAL A 222 26.29 1.65 17.22
C VAL A 222 25.31 1.55 18.39
N GLY A 223 24.41 0.56 18.38
CA GLY A 223 23.30 0.45 19.33
C GLY A 223 22.09 1.31 18.96
N SER A 224 21.95 1.68 17.69
CA SER A 224 20.80 2.42 17.14
C SER A 224 19.64 1.47 16.83
N ARG A 225 18.40 1.96 16.98
CA ARG A 225 17.22 1.33 16.39
C ARG A 225 17.05 1.74 14.93
N LEU A 226 16.62 0.81 14.09
CA LEU A 226 16.35 1.04 12.67
C LEU A 226 14.85 0.91 12.38
N LEU A 227 14.24 1.95 11.81
CA LEU A 227 12.94 1.87 11.17
C LEU A 227 13.13 2.07 9.67
N LEU A 228 13.01 0.98 8.89
CA LEU A 228 13.22 1.03 7.45
C LEU A 228 11.90 1.19 6.72
N ASP A 229 11.72 2.28 5.98
CA ASP A 229 10.57 2.53 5.12
C ASP A 229 10.75 1.84 3.76
N ILE A 230 9.87 0.89 3.43
CA ILE A 230 9.82 0.26 2.11
C ILE A 230 8.55 0.62 1.34
N SER A 231 7.80 1.64 1.78
CA SER A 231 6.52 2.05 1.20
C SER A 231 6.56 2.23 -0.32
N GLU A 232 7.61 2.91 -0.83
CA GLU A 232 7.79 3.14 -2.27
C GLU A 232 8.10 1.84 -3.05
N HIS A 233 8.60 0.81 -2.35
CA HIS A 233 9.04 -0.47 -2.91
C HIS A 233 8.09 -1.64 -2.61
N LEU A 234 6.96 -1.36 -1.97
CA LEU A 234 5.90 -2.34 -1.76
C LEU A 234 4.96 -2.29 -2.95
N GLU A 235 4.67 -3.46 -3.52
CA GLU A 235 3.75 -3.62 -4.64
C GLU A 235 2.66 -4.61 -4.26
N LEU A 236 1.40 -4.16 -4.30
CA LEU A 236 0.24 -5.01 -4.14
C LEU A 236 -0.10 -5.63 -5.50
N SER A 237 0.57 -6.74 -5.82
CA SER A 237 0.45 -7.42 -7.11
C SER A 237 0.53 -8.93 -6.92
N SER A 238 -0.09 -9.67 -7.86
CA SER A 238 0.06 -11.12 -7.94
C SER A 238 1.43 -11.56 -8.47
N LEU A 239 2.19 -10.62 -9.04
CA LEU A 239 3.56 -10.79 -9.53
C LEU A 239 4.42 -9.61 -9.06
N PRO A 240 4.68 -9.49 -7.75
CA PRO A 240 5.38 -8.33 -7.21
C PRO A 240 6.84 -8.32 -7.67
N SER A 241 7.39 -7.11 -7.86
CA SER A 241 8.79 -6.93 -8.22
C SER A 241 9.75 -7.39 -7.12
N SER A 242 11.02 -7.54 -7.49
CA SER A 242 12.05 -7.98 -6.55
C SER A 242 12.35 -6.92 -5.49
N ASN A 243 12.09 -7.24 -4.23
CA ASN A 243 12.46 -6.42 -3.09
C ASN A 243 13.47 -7.15 -2.18
N GLY A 244 14.64 -6.55 -2.00
CA GLY A 244 15.76 -7.08 -1.23
C GLY A 244 15.49 -7.22 0.27
N VAL A 245 14.67 -6.34 0.84
CA VAL A 245 14.24 -6.40 2.25
C VAL A 245 13.28 -7.57 2.44
N LEU A 246 12.28 -7.71 1.58
CA LEU A 246 11.34 -8.84 1.64
C LEU A 246 12.05 -10.18 1.39
N LYS A 247 13.01 -10.23 0.45
CA LYS A 247 13.88 -11.40 0.23
C LYS A 247 14.73 -11.76 1.46
N TYR A 248 15.21 -10.76 2.21
CA TYR A 248 15.90 -11.01 3.47
C TYR A 248 14.95 -11.68 4.47
N LEU A 249 13.74 -11.14 4.65
CA LEU A 249 12.74 -11.63 5.59
C LEU A 249 12.22 -13.04 5.25
N ALA A 250 12.23 -13.43 3.98
CA ALA A 250 11.84 -14.78 3.56
C ALA A 250 12.78 -15.88 4.11
N GLY A 251 14.05 -15.54 4.37
CA GLY A 251 15.07 -16.50 4.81
C GLY A 251 15.64 -16.24 6.19
N LYS A 252 15.36 -15.08 6.80
CA LYS A 252 15.96 -14.64 8.07
C LYS A 252 14.95 -13.87 8.90
N THR A 253 15.05 -14.04 10.21
CA THR A 253 14.29 -13.27 11.18
C THR A 253 14.80 -11.83 11.24
N LEU A 254 13.87 -10.88 11.39
CA LEU A 254 14.19 -9.48 11.60
C LEU A 254 14.84 -9.28 12.99
N PRO A 255 16.02 -8.63 13.09
CA PRO A 255 16.64 -8.35 14.38
C PRO A 255 15.78 -7.44 15.27
N SER A 256 15.87 -7.58 16.60
CA SER A 256 15.02 -6.85 17.55
C SER A 256 15.24 -5.34 17.61
N HIS A 257 16.35 -4.84 17.07
CA HIS A 257 16.60 -3.40 16.94
C HIS A 257 16.01 -2.81 15.65
N ALA A 258 15.39 -3.62 14.79
CA ALA A 258 14.86 -3.20 13.50
C ALA A 258 13.35 -3.44 13.37
N ALA A 259 12.67 -2.53 12.69
CA ALA A 259 11.28 -2.66 12.24
C ALA A 259 11.17 -2.21 10.78
N ILE A 260 10.27 -2.82 10.01
CA ILE A 260 10.04 -2.48 8.60
C ILE A 260 8.69 -1.77 8.48
N LEU A 261 8.69 -0.54 7.96
CA LEU A 261 7.50 0.25 7.70
C LEU A 261 7.03 0.06 6.25
N CYS A 262 5.75 -0.24 6.11
CA CYS A 262 5.05 -0.51 4.86
C CYS A 262 3.81 0.38 4.77
N GLY A 263 3.95 1.55 4.14
CA GLY A 263 2.86 2.43 3.80
C GLY A 263 2.20 2.01 2.48
N LEU A 264 0.88 2.01 2.44
CA LEU A 264 0.09 1.73 1.23
C LEU A 264 -0.11 3.03 0.44
N VAL A 265 0.98 3.59 -0.06
CA VAL A 265 1.05 4.98 -0.61
C VAL A 265 0.75 5.09 -2.10
N LYS A 266 0.52 3.96 -2.79
CA LYS A 266 0.33 3.90 -4.25
C LYS A 266 -1.15 3.88 -4.67
N ASN A 267 -2.04 4.24 -3.76
CA ASN A 267 -3.48 4.26 -4.01
C ASN A 267 -3.86 5.36 -5.01
N GLN A 268 -4.50 4.95 -6.11
CA GLN A 268 -4.96 5.86 -7.17
C GLN A 268 -6.47 6.11 -7.13
N VAL A 269 -7.24 5.34 -6.35
CA VAL A 269 -8.70 5.40 -6.32
C VAL A 269 -9.20 6.31 -5.20
N TYR A 270 -8.65 6.15 -3.99
CA TYR A 270 -9.03 6.93 -2.81
C TYR A 270 -7.78 7.41 -2.06
N SER A 271 -7.06 8.38 -2.64
CA SER A 271 -5.77 8.85 -2.11
C SER A 271 -5.82 9.40 -0.67
N ASP A 272 -7.01 9.75 -0.19
CA ASP A 272 -7.29 10.17 1.19
C ASP A 272 -7.38 9.00 2.19
N LEU A 273 -7.66 7.78 1.70
CA LEU A 273 -7.62 6.56 2.52
C LEU A 273 -6.18 6.10 2.68
N GLU A 274 -5.52 6.61 3.71
CA GLU A 274 -4.18 6.17 4.10
C GLU A 274 -4.25 5.00 5.09
N VAL A 275 -3.31 4.06 4.95
CA VAL A 275 -2.96 3.04 5.93
C VAL A 275 -1.47 2.73 5.79
N ALA A 276 -0.79 2.50 6.92
CA ALA A 276 0.51 1.87 6.94
C ALA A 276 0.53 0.71 7.92
N PHE A 277 1.51 -0.18 7.81
CA PHE A 277 1.77 -1.18 8.82
C PHE A 277 3.27 -1.34 9.04
N ALA A 278 3.65 -1.65 10.27
CA ALA A 278 5.01 -2.01 10.63
C ALA A 278 5.12 -3.52 10.87
N ILE A 279 6.20 -4.11 10.38
CA ILE A 279 6.59 -5.49 10.68
C ILE A 279 7.68 -5.44 11.76
N SER A 280 7.43 -6.13 12.87
CA SER A 280 8.41 -6.39 13.92
C SER A 280 8.29 -7.83 14.40
N GLU A 281 9.42 -8.53 14.50
CA GLU A 281 9.47 -9.87 15.11
C GLU A 281 9.77 -9.82 16.61
N ASP A 282 10.13 -8.65 17.14
CA ASP A 282 10.32 -8.45 18.58
C ASP A 282 8.98 -8.13 19.28
N PRO A 283 8.53 -8.98 20.23
CA PRO A 283 7.25 -8.78 20.92
C PRO A 283 7.20 -7.51 21.77
N THR A 284 8.35 -7.05 22.29
CA THR A 284 8.42 -5.82 23.09
C THR A 284 8.21 -4.60 22.21
N VAL A 285 8.84 -4.55 21.03
CA VAL A 285 8.63 -3.49 20.04
C VAL A 285 7.21 -3.51 19.51
N TYR A 286 6.66 -4.68 19.15
CA TYR A 286 5.27 -4.83 18.73
C TYR A 286 4.30 -4.24 19.77
N LYS A 287 4.45 -4.67 21.03
CA LYS A 287 3.57 -4.22 22.11
C LYS A 287 3.71 -2.72 22.34
N ALA A 288 4.93 -2.20 22.34
CA ALA A 288 5.19 -0.78 22.53
C ALA A 288 4.54 0.06 21.43
N LEU A 289 4.73 -0.30 20.15
CA LEU A 289 4.11 0.37 19.01
C LEU A 289 2.57 0.34 19.08
N SER A 290 1.99 -0.82 19.41
CA SER A 290 0.54 -0.97 19.57
C SER A 290 -0.01 -0.08 20.70
N GLN A 291 0.69 0.03 21.83
CA GLN A 291 0.27 0.88 22.95
C GLN A 291 0.42 2.37 22.63
N THR A 292 1.43 2.73 21.84
CA THR A 292 1.61 4.11 21.38
C THR A 292 0.45 4.56 20.49
N ILE A 293 -0.04 3.70 19.59
CA ILE A 293 -1.23 4.00 18.78
C ILE A 293 -2.45 4.23 19.67
N GLU A 294 -2.68 3.36 20.66
CA GLU A 294 -3.80 3.51 21.61
C GLU A 294 -3.79 4.88 22.30
N LEU A 295 -2.61 5.32 22.72
CA LEU A 295 -2.44 6.56 23.47
C LEU A 295 -2.53 7.82 22.60
N LEU A 296 -1.96 7.78 21.39
CA LEU A 296 -1.80 8.96 20.55
C LEU A 296 -2.88 9.11 19.48
N GLU A 297 -3.34 8.00 18.91
CA GLU A 297 -4.30 7.98 17.80
C GLU A 297 -5.66 7.38 18.21
N GLY A 298 -5.73 6.68 19.35
CA GLY A 298 -6.86 5.85 19.74
C GLY A 298 -6.89 4.56 18.91
N HIS A 299 -7.30 4.66 17.65
CA HIS A 299 -7.40 3.51 16.73
C HIS A 299 -7.16 3.93 15.27
N THR A 300 -6.71 2.98 14.45
CA THR A 300 -6.68 3.17 13.00
C THR A 300 -8.09 3.07 12.40
N SER A 301 -8.39 3.90 11.39
CA SER A 301 -9.68 3.89 10.68
C SER A 301 -10.05 2.49 10.19
N VAL A 302 -11.23 2.02 10.61
CA VAL A 302 -11.78 0.71 10.20
C VAL A 302 -12.09 0.70 8.70
N ILE A 303 -12.64 1.79 8.16
CA ILE A 303 -12.97 1.93 6.74
C ILE A 303 -11.71 1.85 5.88
N SER A 304 -10.63 2.54 6.27
CA SER A 304 -9.37 2.52 5.54
C SER A 304 -8.76 1.12 5.54
N GLN A 305 -8.81 0.41 6.67
CA GLN A 305 -8.36 -0.99 6.75
C GLN A 305 -9.23 -1.94 5.92
N HIS A 306 -10.55 -1.72 5.85
CA HIS A 306 -11.43 -2.52 4.99
C HIS A 306 -11.14 -2.31 3.51
N TYR A 307 -10.86 -1.09 3.10
CA TYR A 307 -10.49 -0.78 1.72
C TYR A 307 -9.27 -1.60 1.27
N TYR A 308 -8.14 -1.45 1.96
CA TYR A 308 -6.94 -2.24 1.64
C TYR A 308 -7.15 -3.73 1.94
N GLY A 309 -8.00 -4.08 2.90
CA GLY A 309 -8.42 -5.45 3.17
C GLY A 309 -9.08 -6.11 1.97
N CYS A 310 -9.92 -5.39 1.22
CA CYS A 310 -10.50 -5.89 -0.03
C CYS A 310 -9.41 -6.21 -1.05
N LEU A 311 -8.43 -5.31 -1.22
CA LEU A 311 -7.31 -5.51 -2.15
C LEU A 311 -6.48 -6.76 -1.78
N PHE A 312 -6.10 -6.90 -0.51
CA PHE A 312 -5.38 -8.10 -0.07
C PHE A 312 -6.21 -9.36 -0.22
N HIS A 313 -7.51 -9.30 0.07
CA HIS A 313 -8.42 -10.43 -0.07
C HIS A 313 -8.51 -10.89 -1.52
N GLU A 314 -8.67 -9.97 -2.46
CA GLU A 314 -8.71 -10.28 -3.90
C GLU A 314 -7.39 -10.88 -4.37
N LEU A 315 -6.26 -10.28 -4.00
CA LEU A 315 -4.94 -10.84 -4.30
C LEU A 315 -4.77 -12.26 -3.73
N LEU A 316 -5.28 -12.53 -2.54
CA LEU A 316 -5.20 -13.85 -1.91
C LEU A 316 -6.22 -14.85 -2.47
N ALA A 317 -7.34 -14.40 -3.00
CA ALA A 317 -8.32 -15.26 -3.67
C ALA A 317 -7.81 -15.73 -5.03
N PHE A 318 -7.06 -14.89 -5.74
CA PHE A 318 -6.44 -15.20 -7.03
C PHE A 318 -4.98 -15.62 -6.86
N GLN A 319 -4.76 -16.76 -6.19
CA GLN A 319 -3.46 -17.42 -6.25
C GLN A 319 -3.30 -18.02 -7.64
N ILE A 320 -2.50 -17.40 -8.50
CA ILE A 320 -1.92 -18.09 -9.66
C ILE A 320 -1.06 -19.19 -9.04
N GLY A 321 -1.62 -20.39 -8.98
CA GLY A 321 -1.02 -21.51 -8.27
C GLY A 321 0.45 -21.64 -8.62
N ASP A 322 1.26 -21.89 -7.60
CA ASP A 322 2.63 -22.34 -7.72
C ASP A 322 2.78 -23.18 -8.99
N ARG A 323 3.60 -22.71 -9.92
CA ARG A 323 4.07 -23.52 -11.03
C ARG A 323 4.73 -24.75 -10.43
N HIS A 324 3.99 -25.86 -10.31
CA HIS A 324 4.53 -27.16 -9.94
C HIS A 324 5.85 -27.41 -10.69
N PRO A 325 7.02 -27.43 -10.04
CA PRO A 325 8.21 -28.04 -10.65
C PRO A 325 8.11 -29.58 -10.57
N GLN A 326 7.10 -30.13 -9.89
CA GLN A 326 7.06 -31.54 -9.51
C GLN A 326 6.37 -32.49 -10.50
N GLN A 327 5.78 -32.01 -11.60
CA GLN A 327 5.22 -32.91 -12.62
C GLN A 327 6.18 -33.23 -13.79
N ARG A 328 7.31 -32.53 -13.96
CA ARG A 328 8.28 -32.86 -15.03
C ARG A 328 9.32 -33.92 -14.63
N GLU A 329 9.63 -34.08 -13.35
CA GLU A 329 10.60 -35.11 -12.93
C GLU A 329 10.03 -36.53 -12.85
N ASN A 330 8.71 -36.68 -12.67
CA ASN A 330 8.07 -38.01 -12.67
C ASN A 330 7.79 -38.55 -14.08
N LEU A 331 7.72 -37.70 -15.10
CA LEU A 331 7.57 -38.13 -16.50
C LEU A 331 8.91 -38.57 -17.12
N GLN A 332 10.05 -38.04 -16.67
CA GLN A 332 11.37 -38.53 -17.11
C GLN A 332 11.77 -39.86 -16.45
N LYS A 333 11.39 -40.11 -15.19
CA LYS A 333 11.70 -41.38 -14.50
C LYS A 333 10.88 -42.58 -14.98
N GLN A 334 9.75 -42.37 -15.66
CA GLN A 334 8.97 -43.46 -16.30
C GLN A 334 9.38 -43.75 -17.75
N SER A 335 10.14 -42.87 -18.41
CA SER A 335 10.65 -43.10 -19.77
C SER A 335 11.98 -43.88 -19.84
N LEU A 336 12.67 -44.04 -18.71
CA LEU A 336 13.93 -44.79 -18.57
C LEU A 336 13.74 -46.20 -17.98
N ARG A 337 12.49 -46.66 -17.86
CA ARG A 337 12.13 -48.04 -17.50
C ARG A 337 11.12 -48.59 -18.49
N ARG A 338 11.54 -48.77 -19.73
CA ARG A 338 10.98 -49.76 -20.66
C ARG A 338 12.10 -50.40 -21.45
#